data_AF-A0A1I9G8D6-F1
#
_entry.id   AF-A0A1I9G8D6-F1
#
_cell.length_a   1.000
_cell.length_b   1.000
_cell.length_c   1.000
_cell.angle_alpha   90.00
_cell.angle_beta   90.00
_cell.angle_gamma   90.00
#
_symmetry.space_group_name_H-M   'P 1'
#
loop_
_entity.id
_entity.type
_entity.pdbx_description
1 polymer ?
#
loop_
_entity_poly.entity_id
_entity_poly.type
_entity_poly.pdbx_seq_one_letter_code
_entity_poly.pdbx_strand_id
1 'polypeptide(L)'
;MEDKLDAFEKERNSRGPDRLFVGPSHPFYNFAETLYENSRKDSTDLAIDTSLTFGMAGTVGVDAKAVMKGQNYKSPLSVDEFTDIAKNKAIMMIYKDPQFEKGYVFAAKRLPGAVDVPRTLKDTNLDRREVS
;
A
#
# COMPACT_ATOMS: atom_id res chain seq x y z
N MET A 1 2.72 -0.78 33.84
CA MET A 1 2.55 0.62 33.39
C MET A 1 1.49 0.70 32.29
N GLU A 2 1.42 -0.29 31.39
CA GLU A 2 0.38 -0.41 30.35
C GLU A 2 -1.07 -0.55 30.87
N ASP A 3 -1.28 -1.12 32.06
CA ASP A 3 -2.62 -1.31 32.64
C ASP A 3 -3.36 -0.01 32.99
N LYS A 4 -2.67 1.14 32.95
CA LYS A 4 -3.27 2.46 33.24
C LYS A 4 -3.71 3.23 31.99
N LEU A 5 -3.45 2.71 30.79
CA LEU A 5 -3.84 3.37 29.55
C LEU A 5 -5.33 3.16 29.27
N ASP A 6 -6.02 4.22 28.83
CA ASP A 6 -7.37 4.08 28.29
C ASP A 6 -7.35 3.40 26.90
N ALA A 7 -8.54 3.14 26.33
CA ALA A 7 -8.64 2.46 25.04
C ALA A 7 -8.01 3.26 23.88
N PHE A 8 -8.14 4.59 23.89
CA PHE A 8 -7.61 5.47 22.85
C PHE A 8 -6.09 5.60 22.96
N GLU A 9 -5.57 5.69 24.19
CA GLU A 9 -4.15 5.68 24.47
C GLU A 9 -3.50 4.35 24.05
N LYS A 10 -4.15 3.22 24.32
CA LYS A 10 -3.70 1.90 23.87
C LYS A 10 -3.65 1.81 22.35
N GLU A 11 -4.67 2.31 21.66
CA GLU A 11 -4.72 2.33 20.20
C GLU A 11 -3.57 3.18 19.61
N ARG A 12 -3.34 4.38 20.15
CA ARG A 12 -2.24 5.26 19.71
C ARG A 12 -0.86 4.69 20.03
N ASN A 13 -0.74 3.87 21.08
CA ASN A 13 0.49 3.17 21.46
C ASN A 13 0.67 1.82 20.74
N SER A 14 -0.14 1.53 19.73
CA SER A 14 -0.02 0.32 18.91
C SER A 14 0.61 0.63 17.56
N ARG A 15 1.27 -0.37 16.95
CA ARG A 15 1.76 -0.24 15.58
C ARG A 15 0.57 -0.30 14.60
N GLY A 16 0.34 0.81 13.90
CA GLY A 16 -0.68 0.87 12.86
C GLY A 16 -0.29 0.08 11.59
N PRO A 17 -1.29 -0.35 10.79
CA PRO A 17 -1.04 -0.91 9.48
C PRO A 17 -0.78 0.17 8.42
N ASP A 18 -0.13 -0.21 7.33
CA ASP A 18 -0.12 0.59 6.11
C ASP A 18 -1.45 0.42 5.36
N ARG A 19 -1.85 1.45 4.61
CA ARG A 19 -3.13 1.47 3.89
C ARG A 19 -2.95 1.79 2.43
N LEU A 20 -3.67 1.04 1.60
CA LEU A 20 -3.78 1.27 0.16
C LEU A 20 -5.17 1.79 -0.18
N PHE A 21 -5.24 2.74 -1.11
CA PHE A 21 -6.48 3.29 -1.65
C PHE A 21 -6.55 3.05 -3.15
N VAL A 22 -7.69 2.56 -3.63
CA VAL A 22 -7.93 2.32 -5.05
C VAL A 22 -9.22 2.97 -5.52
N GLY A 23 -9.13 3.72 -6.62
CA GLY A 23 -10.28 4.38 -7.26
C GLY A 23 -10.95 3.51 -8.32
N PRO A 24 -12.20 3.84 -8.71
CA PRO A 24 -13.03 3.00 -9.58
C PRO A 24 -12.49 2.83 -11.02
N SER A 25 -11.56 3.68 -11.46
CA SER A 25 -10.93 3.58 -12.78
C SER A 25 -9.77 2.59 -12.83
N HIS A 26 -9.30 2.10 -11.68
CA HIS A 26 -8.13 1.25 -11.60
C HIS A 26 -8.51 -0.24 -11.75
N PRO A 27 -7.77 -1.07 -12.51
CA PRO A 27 -8.14 -2.48 -12.74
C PRO A 27 -8.28 -3.31 -11.46
N PHE A 28 -7.45 -3.03 -10.46
CA PHE A 28 -7.54 -3.63 -9.12
C PHE A 28 -8.80 -3.30 -8.32
N TYR A 29 -9.63 -2.35 -8.76
CA TYR A 29 -10.80 -1.91 -8.01
C TYR A 29 -11.83 -3.02 -7.76
N ASN A 30 -12.14 -3.83 -8.78
CA ASN A 30 -13.12 -4.92 -8.64
C ASN A 30 -12.64 -5.97 -7.63
N PHE A 31 -11.33 -6.29 -7.64
CA PHE A 31 -10.74 -7.18 -6.63
C PHE A 31 -10.92 -6.61 -5.22
N ALA A 32 -10.70 -5.29 -5.05
CA ALA A 32 -10.89 -4.61 -3.79
C ALA A 32 -12.34 -4.64 -3.28
N GLU A 33 -13.34 -4.57 -4.17
CA GLU A 33 -14.75 -4.76 -3.78
C GLU A 33 -14.99 -6.19 -3.30
N THR A 34 -14.56 -7.17 -4.10
CA THR A 34 -14.73 -8.59 -3.80
C THR A 34 -14.01 -9.01 -2.50
N LEU A 35 -12.90 -8.35 -2.14
CA LEU A 35 -12.21 -8.55 -0.85
C LEU A 35 -13.14 -8.27 0.33
N TYR A 36 -13.91 -7.17 0.29
CA TYR A 36 -14.84 -6.80 1.36
C TYR A 36 -16.14 -7.60 1.33
N GLU A 37 -16.61 -8.03 0.16
CA GLU A 37 -17.80 -8.89 0.04
C GLU A 37 -17.57 -10.29 0.61
N ASN A 38 -16.35 -10.83 0.46
CA ASN A 38 -16.00 -12.19 0.87
C ASN A 38 -15.31 -12.29 2.22
N SER A 39 -15.06 -11.18 2.92
CA SER A 39 -14.40 -11.22 4.21
C SER A 39 -15.28 -11.90 5.26
N ARG A 40 -14.93 -13.14 5.64
CA ARG A 40 -15.41 -13.77 6.87
C ARG A 40 -14.71 -13.11 8.06
N LYS A 41 -15.28 -13.26 9.27
CA LYS A 41 -14.78 -12.65 10.53
C LYS A 41 -13.29 -12.89 10.83
N ASP A 42 -12.66 -13.87 10.20
CA ASP A 42 -11.23 -14.13 10.27
C ASP A 42 -10.55 -13.58 9.01
N SER A 43 -10.14 -12.31 9.08
CA SER A 43 -9.49 -11.58 8.00
C SER A 43 -8.14 -12.21 7.62
N THR A 44 -8.10 -13.01 6.56
CA THR A 44 -6.85 -13.48 5.97
C THR A 44 -6.37 -12.47 4.92
N ASP A 45 -5.15 -11.96 5.06
CA ASP A 45 -4.52 -11.15 4.03
C ASP A 45 -4.41 -11.96 2.73
N LEU A 46 -4.76 -11.34 1.60
CA LEU A 46 -4.71 -11.94 0.26
C LEU A 46 -3.53 -11.39 -0.53
N ALA A 47 -2.82 -12.27 -1.25
CA ALA A 47 -1.77 -11.84 -2.17
C ALA A 47 -2.34 -11.05 -3.35
N ILE A 48 -1.67 -9.97 -3.70
CA ILE A 48 -2.03 -9.14 -4.86
C ILE A 48 -1.64 -9.87 -6.15
N ASP A 49 -2.59 -9.96 -7.08
CA ASP A 49 -2.27 -10.28 -8.47
C ASP A 49 -1.65 -9.05 -9.15
N THR A 50 -0.35 -9.13 -9.42
CA THR A 50 0.44 -8.02 -10.01
C THR A 50 -0.04 -7.58 -11.39
N SER A 51 -0.80 -8.41 -12.11
CA SER A 51 -1.38 -8.04 -13.41
C SER A 51 -2.48 -6.98 -13.27
N LEU A 52 -3.12 -6.90 -12.11
CA LEU A 52 -4.18 -5.93 -11.80
C LEU A 52 -3.64 -4.61 -11.25
N THR A 53 -2.36 -4.56 -10.88
CA THR A 53 -1.72 -3.45 -10.16
C THR A 53 -0.51 -2.87 -10.88
N PHE A 54 -0.38 -3.12 -12.19
CA PHE A 54 0.74 -2.64 -13.00
C PHE A 54 2.12 -3.04 -12.41
N GLY A 55 2.20 -4.21 -11.78
CA GLY A 55 3.42 -4.75 -11.20
C GLY A 55 3.61 -4.54 -9.70
N MET A 56 2.70 -3.85 -9.00
CA MET A 56 2.80 -3.72 -7.53
C MET A 56 2.47 -5.06 -6.85
N ALA A 57 3.42 -5.60 -6.09
CA ALA A 57 3.26 -6.83 -5.33
C ALA A 57 3.04 -6.54 -3.84
N GLY A 58 2.47 -7.49 -3.12
CA GLY A 58 2.24 -7.39 -1.68
C GLY A 58 1.04 -8.23 -1.26
N THR A 59 0.53 -7.97 -0.05
CA THR A 59 -0.71 -8.56 0.44
C THR A 59 -1.65 -7.48 0.93
N VAL A 60 -2.96 -7.72 0.80
CA VAL A 60 -4.01 -6.78 1.21
C VAL A 60 -5.06 -7.46 2.08
N GLY A 61 -5.64 -6.69 3.00
CA GLY A 61 -6.67 -7.17 3.92
C GLY A 61 -7.74 -6.11 4.18
N VAL A 62 -8.87 -6.52 4.74
CA VAL A 62 -9.92 -5.59 5.14
C VAL A 62 -9.45 -4.69 6.30
N ASP A 63 -9.82 -3.41 6.26
CA ASP A 63 -9.61 -2.49 7.38
C ASP A 63 -10.97 -2.15 8.01
N ALA A 64 -11.12 -2.41 9.30
CA ALA A 64 -12.35 -2.09 10.05
C ALA A 64 -12.67 -0.57 10.07
N LYS A 65 -11.69 0.29 9.77
CA LYS A 65 -11.85 1.75 9.69
C LYS A 65 -12.18 2.24 8.28
N ALA A 66 -12.35 1.34 7.30
CA ALA A 66 -12.66 1.73 5.93
C ALA A 66 -14.05 2.37 5.83
N VAL A 67 -14.10 3.54 5.20
CA VAL A 67 -15.37 4.14 4.79
C VAL A 67 -15.79 3.50 3.47
N MET A 68 -16.80 2.64 3.53
CA MET A 68 -17.21 1.80 2.40
C MET A 68 -17.72 2.62 1.21
N LYS A 69 -17.63 2.03 0.01
CA LYS A 69 -18.18 2.59 -1.22
C LYS A 69 -19.64 3.03 -1.03
N GLY A 70 -19.96 4.22 -1.49
CA GLY A 70 -21.29 4.82 -1.39
C GLY A 70 -21.58 5.52 -0.06
N GLN A 71 -20.77 5.31 0.99
CA GLN A 71 -20.89 6.05 2.24
C GLN A 71 -20.33 7.46 2.11
N ASN A 72 -20.81 8.38 2.95
CA ASN A 72 -20.25 9.72 3.03
C ASN A 72 -19.00 9.71 3.91
N TYR A 73 -17.92 10.32 3.46
CA TYR A 73 -16.72 10.54 4.25
C TYR A 73 -16.74 11.97 4.76
N LYS A 74 -16.84 12.15 6.08
CA LYS A 74 -16.81 13.48 6.69
C LYS A 74 -15.38 14.00 6.75
N SER A 75 -15.21 15.27 6.40
CA SER A 75 -13.93 15.94 6.55
C SER A 75 -13.54 16.00 8.04
N PRO A 76 -12.30 15.66 8.41
CA PRO A 76 -11.83 15.82 9.77
C PRO A 76 -11.53 17.29 10.11
N LEU A 77 -11.54 18.19 9.11
CA LEU A 77 -11.27 19.61 9.26
C LEU A 77 -12.57 20.40 9.12
N SER A 78 -12.81 21.33 10.04
CA SER A 78 -14.03 22.15 10.08
C SER A 78 -13.93 23.43 9.23
N VAL A 79 -13.19 23.39 8.12
CA VAL A 79 -12.97 24.53 7.23
C VAL A 79 -13.65 24.28 5.88
N ASP A 80 -14.18 25.34 5.28
CA ASP A 80 -15.05 25.24 4.10
C ASP A 80 -14.32 24.71 2.85
N GLU A 81 -12.99 24.88 2.78
CA GLU A 81 -12.17 24.38 1.66
C GLU A 81 -12.08 22.85 1.61
N PHE A 82 -12.28 22.17 2.75
CA PHE A 82 -12.22 20.72 2.86
C PHE A 82 -13.60 20.16 3.16
N THR A 83 -14.44 20.15 2.13
CA THR A 83 -15.82 19.65 2.22
C THR A 83 -15.90 18.13 2.39
N ASP A 84 -17.01 17.68 2.96
CA ASP A 84 -17.35 16.25 3.05
C ASP A 84 -17.39 15.61 1.65
N ILE A 85 -16.87 14.40 1.54
CA ILE A 85 -16.94 13.62 0.30
C ILE A 85 -18.25 12.83 0.33
N ALA A 86 -19.21 13.26 -0.48
CA ALA A 86 -20.45 12.53 -0.69
C ALA A 86 -20.22 11.28 -1.54
N LYS A 87 -20.79 10.14 -1.11
CA LYS A 87 -20.74 8.85 -1.84
C LYS A 87 -19.32 8.47 -2.27
N ASN A 88 -18.44 8.25 -1.28
CA ASN A 88 -17.07 7.80 -1.49
C ASN A 88 -17.02 6.69 -2.55
N LYS A 89 -16.12 6.84 -3.52
CA LYS A 89 -15.91 5.85 -4.59
C LYS A 89 -14.61 5.08 -4.45
N ALA A 90 -13.68 5.52 -3.60
CA ALA A 90 -12.42 4.83 -3.38
C ALA A 90 -12.59 3.72 -2.34
N ILE A 91 -11.79 2.67 -2.45
CA ILE A 91 -11.75 1.57 -1.48
C ILE A 91 -10.43 1.63 -0.74
N MET A 92 -10.50 1.62 0.58
CA MET A 92 -9.35 1.56 1.48
C MET A 92 -9.13 0.12 1.93
N MET A 93 -7.90 -0.33 2.05
CA MET A 93 -7.55 -1.66 2.57
C MET A 93 -6.24 -1.60 3.34
N ILE A 94 -6.01 -2.56 4.23
CA ILE A 94 -4.68 -2.79 4.81
C ILE A 94 -3.76 -3.29 3.69
N TYR A 95 -2.52 -2.83 3.69
CA TYR A 95 -1.47 -3.31 2.81
C TYR A 95 -0.26 -3.76 3.61
N LYS A 96 0.42 -4.79 3.12
CA LYS A 96 1.73 -5.22 3.61
C LYS A 96 2.63 -5.49 2.42
N ASP A 97 3.87 -5.00 2.51
CA ASP A 97 4.91 -5.29 1.53
C ASP A 97 5.12 -6.81 1.35
N PRO A 98 5.68 -7.24 0.20
CA PRO A 98 6.12 -8.62 0.02
C PRO A 98 6.98 -9.09 1.19
N GLN A 99 6.56 -10.17 1.84
CA GLN A 99 7.29 -10.76 2.96
C GLN A 99 8.26 -11.81 2.45
N PHE A 100 9.51 -11.75 2.91
CA PHE A 100 10.56 -12.70 2.57
C PHE A 100 10.93 -13.52 3.80
N GLU A 101 11.40 -14.74 3.59
CA GLU A 101 11.82 -15.62 4.68
C GLU A 101 12.94 -14.99 5.52
N LYS A 102 12.97 -15.33 6.81
CA LYS A 102 14.01 -14.84 7.70
C LYS A 102 15.39 -15.29 7.19
N GLY A 103 16.27 -14.33 6.94
CA GLY A 103 17.61 -14.58 6.41
C GLY A 103 17.70 -14.52 4.88
N TYR A 104 16.62 -14.17 4.18
CA TYR A 104 16.68 -13.89 2.75
C TYR A 104 17.69 -12.77 2.46
N VAL A 105 18.64 -13.05 1.57
CA VAL A 105 19.69 -12.10 1.17
C VAL A 105 19.31 -11.48 -0.16
N PHE A 106 19.07 -10.18 -0.16
CA PHE A 106 18.87 -9.41 -1.38
C PHE A 106 20.19 -9.26 -2.11
N ALA A 107 20.33 -9.93 -3.25
CA ALA A 107 21.54 -9.87 -4.06
C ALA A 107 21.76 -8.45 -4.61
N ALA A 108 22.96 -7.89 -4.39
CA ALA A 108 23.38 -6.61 -4.95
C ALA A 108 23.77 -6.75 -6.44
N LYS A 109 22.81 -7.13 -7.27
CA LYS A 109 22.99 -7.31 -8.72
C LYS A 109 21.95 -6.51 -9.49
N ARG A 110 22.32 -6.11 -10.71
CA ARG A 110 21.39 -5.47 -11.63
C ARG A 110 20.25 -6.43 -12.00
N LEU A 111 19.03 -5.92 -12.01
CA LEU A 111 17.87 -6.70 -12.44
C LEU A 111 17.92 -6.95 -13.95
N PRO A 112 17.47 -8.12 -14.43
CA PRO A 112 17.30 -8.37 -15.86
C PRO A 112 16.42 -7.30 -16.49
N GLY A 113 16.82 -6.78 -17.66
CA GLY A 113 16.06 -5.74 -18.37
C GLY A 113 16.22 -4.32 -17.83
N ALA A 114 17.00 -4.10 -16.77
CA ALA A 114 17.32 -2.74 -16.32
C ALA A 114 18.08 -1.99 -17.44
N VAL A 115 17.59 -0.81 -17.81
CA VAL A 115 18.19 0.08 -18.82
C VAL A 115 18.99 1.17 -18.11
N ASP A 116 20.22 1.43 -18.56
CA ASP A 116 21.03 2.50 -17.98
C ASP A 116 20.51 3.87 -18.40
N VAL A 117 20.47 4.79 -17.44
CA VAL A 117 20.23 6.20 -17.74
C VAL A 117 21.38 6.76 -18.57
N PRO A 118 21.12 7.76 -19.43
CA PRO A 118 22.17 8.43 -20.18
C PRO A 118 23.27 8.96 -19.25
N ARG A 119 24.52 8.77 -19.69
CA ARG A 119 25.69 9.16 -18.92
C ARG A 119 25.77 10.69 -18.79
N THR A 120 25.98 11.17 -17.57
CA THR A 120 26.16 12.59 -17.27
C THR A 120 27.62 12.99 -17.05
N LEU A 121 28.51 12.03 -16.76
CA LEU A 121 29.95 12.26 -16.61
C LEU A 121 30.58 12.62 -17.95
N LYS A 122 31.16 13.81 -18.04
CA LYS A 122 31.81 14.29 -19.29
C LYS A 122 33.14 13.60 -19.57
N ASP A 123 33.91 13.27 -18.54
CA ASP A 123 35.26 12.70 -18.68
C ASP A 123 35.20 11.19 -18.95
N THR A 124 35.44 10.80 -20.20
CA THR A 124 35.38 9.42 -20.70
C THR A 124 36.23 8.43 -19.91
N ASN A 125 37.32 8.87 -19.28
CA ASN A 125 38.27 8.00 -18.58
C ASN A 125 37.79 7.52 -17.19
N LEU A 126 36.68 8.05 -16.68
CA LEU A 126 36.10 7.66 -15.39
C LEU A 126 35.04 6.54 -15.53
N ASP A 127 35.03 5.81 -16.65
CA ASP A 127 34.00 4.81 -16.92
C ASP A 127 34.26 3.51 -16.15
N ARG A 128 33.45 3.26 -15.10
CA ARG A 128 33.48 2.00 -14.35
C ARG A 128 32.85 0.83 -15.10
N ARG A 129 32.25 1.05 -16.28
CA ARG A 129 31.60 0.00 -17.09
C ARG A 129 32.60 -0.82 -17.92
N GLU A 130 33.86 -0.40 -18.00
CA GLU A 130 34.91 -1.12 -18.74
C GLU A 130 35.66 -2.16 -17.90
N VAL A 131 35.31 -2.32 -16.61
CA VAL A 131 35.92 -3.33 -15.74
C VAL A 131 34.89 -4.41 -15.41
N SER A 132 34.73 -5.36 -16.33
CA SER A 132 34.11 -6.66 -16.07
C SER A 132 34.79 -7.74 -16.91
#